data_AF-A0A0A8YF78-F1
#
_entry.id   AF-A0A0A8YF78-F1
#
_cell.length_a   1.000
_cell.length_b   1.000
_cell.length_c   1.000
_cell.angle_alpha   90.00
_cell.angle_beta   90.00
_cell.angle_gamma   90.00
#
_symmetry.space_group_name_H-M   'P 1'
#
loop_
_entity.id
_entity.type
_entity.pdbx_description
1 polymer ?
#
loop_
_entity_poly.entity_id
_entity_poly.type
_entity_poly.pdbx_seq_one_letter_code
_entity_poly.pdbx_strand_id
1 'polypeptide(L)'
;MYFNNVMLPQEGYFHTVICNSLDFRNLTVNNDLRFMVRDDTPQTEHLFLSREHYGQMVDSGAPFARPFRENDPLLDKIDSNILKRWSHGAIPGAWCSGRKRWFSDPCSQWGDVNIVRPGPQAAKLHQYINRTLEEVKSHSNSCR
;
A
#
# COMPACT_ATOMS: atom_id res chain seq x y z
N MET A 1 6.30 29.62 3.26
CA MET A 1 5.69 30.34 4.40
C MET A 1 4.18 30.15 4.51
N TYR A 2 3.38 30.14 3.43
CA TYR A 2 1.91 30.04 3.51
C TYR A 2 1.38 28.85 4.34
N PHE A 3 1.89 27.63 4.12
CA PHE A 3 1.43 26.43 4.82
C PHE A 3 1.93 26.28 6.28
N ASN A 4 2.69 27.23 6.82
CA ASN A 4 3.16 27.14 8.21
C ASN A 4 2.03 27.37 9.24
N ASN A 5 0.96 28.08 8.86
CA ASN A 5 -0.13 28.48 9.75
C ASN A 5 -1.50 27.94 9.29
N VAL A 6 -1.50 26.85 8.52
CA VAL A 6 -2.73 26.22 8.00
C VAL A 6 -2.98 24.91 8.75
N MET A 7 -4.24 24.60 9.06
CA MET A 7 -4.62 23.31 9.63
C MET A 7 -4.34 22.17 8.64
N LEU A 8 -3.77 21.06 9.12
CA LEU A 8 -3.42 19.88 8.31
C LEU A 8 -2.63 20.24 7.02
N PRO A 9 -1.48 20.91 7.14
CA PRO A 9 -0.78 21.45 5.98
C PRO A 9 -0.31 20.36 5.00
N GLN A 10 -0.11 19.13 5.49
CA GLN A 10 0.27 17.98 4.67
C GLN A 10 -0.82 17.56 3.66
N GLU A 11 -2.09 17.85 3.95
CA GLU A 11 -3.22 17.52 3.06
C GLU A 11 -3.27 18.45 1.84
N GLY A 12 -2.72 19.67 1.94
CA GLY A 12 -2.79 20.66 0.84
C GLY A 12 -1.44 21.03 0.22
N TYR A 13 -0.35 20.99 0.99
CA TYR A 13 0.95 21.52 0.58
C TYR A 13 1.50 20.81 -0.66
N PHE A 14 1.62 19.48 -0.60
CA PHE A 14 2.23 18.70 -1.68
C PHE A 14 1.40 18.76 -2.96
N HIS A 15 0.07 18.62 -2.85
CA HIS A 15 -0.85 18.74 -3.98
C HIS A 15 -0.73 20.11 -4.65
N THR A 16 -0.67 21.19 -3.86
CA THR A 16 -0.54 22.56 -4.38
C THR A 16 0.78 22.76 -5.12
N VAL A 17 1.90 22.36 -4.50
CA VAL A 17 3.24 22.54 -5.09
C VAL A 17 3.40 21.72 -6.36
N ILE A 18 3.00 20.45 -6.35
CA ILE A 18 3.20 19.55 -7.50
C ILE A 18 2.35 19.96 -8.71
N CYS A 19 1.11 20.43 -8.48
CA CYS A 19 0.24 20.90 -9.56
C CYS A 19 0.62 22.26 -10.15
N ASN A 20 1.35 23.10 -9.40
CA ASN A 20 1.78 24.42 -9.87
C ASN A 20 3.26 24.44 -10.32
N SER A 21 3.96 23.32 -10.26
CA SER A 21 5.32 23.19 -10.81
C SER A 21 5.28 22.78 -12.28
N LEU A 22 5.96 23.54 -13.14
CA LEU A 22 6.04 23.24 -14.57
C LEU A 22 6.66 21.86 -14.86
N ASP A 23 7.62 21.44 -14.04
CA ASP A 23 8.34 20.18 -14.22
C ASP A 23 7.51 18.95 -13.82
N PHE A 24 6.53 19.13 -12.92
CA PHE A 24 5.80 18.00 -12.31
C PHE A 24 4.32 17.96 -12.64
N ARG A 25 3.69 19.06 -13.06
CA ARG A 25 2.23 19.15 -13.31
C ARG A 25 1.69 18.06 -14.24
N ASN A 26 2.48 17.62 -15.22
CA ASN A 26 2.07 16.60 -16.20
C ASN A 26 2.48 15.17 -15.81
N LEU A 27 3.19 15.00 -14.69
CA LEU A 27 3.66 13.71 -14.17
C LEU A 27 2.86 13.25 -12.93
N THR A 28 1.84 14.01 -12.56
CA THR A 28 1.01 13.73 -11.39
C THR A 28 -0.02 12.65 -11.68
N VAL A 29 -0.22 11.77 -10.70
CA VAL A 29 -1.26 10.74 -10.70
C VAL A 29 -2.11 10.97 -9.45
N ASN A 30 -3.44 11.10 -9.61
CA ASN A 30 -4.35 11.27 -8.47
C ASN A 30 -4.65 9.93 -7.78
N ASN A 31 -3.62 9.32 -7.19
CA ASN A 31 -3.71 8.04 -6.50
C ASN A 31 -2.60 7.97 -5.44
N ASP A 32 -2.97 7.77 -4.17
CA ASP A 32 -2.04 7.70 -3.04
C ASP A 32 -1.56 6.27 -2.72
N LEU A 33 -1.96 5.30 -3.55
CA LEU A 33 -1.66 3.87 -3.49
C LEU A 33 -2.23 3.16 -2.24
N ARG A 34 -3.20 3.76 -1.55
CA ARG A 34 -3.74 3.24 -0.29
C ARG A 34 -5.20 2.82 -0.45
N PHE A 35 -5.52 1.68 0.15
CA PHE A 35 -6.89 1.29 0.43
C PHE A 35 -7.34 1.88 1.77
N MET A 36 -8.42 2.65 1.76
CA MET A 36 -9.05 3.21 2.95
C MET A 36 -10.56 3.13 2.78
N VAL A 37 -11.28 2.76 3.83
CA VAL A 37 -12.74 2.79 3.84
C VAL A 37 -13.17 4.12 4.45
N ARG A 38 -14.05 4.83 3.73
CA ARG A 38 -14.68 6.06 4.19
C ARG A 38 -16.15 5.77 4.43
N ASP A 39 -16.69 6.30 5.51
CA ASP A 39 -18.14 6.32 5.72
C ASP A 39 -18.74 7.54 5.00
N ASP A 40 -19.98 7.42 4.53
CA ASP A 40 -20.67 8.51 3.82
C ASP A 40 -21.16 9.61 4.78
N THR A 41 -20.91 9.45 6.09
CA THR A 41 -21.28 10.43 7.10
C THR A 41 -20.36 11.67 7.03
N PRO A 42 -20.87 12.89 7.33
CA PRO A 42 -20.10 14.12 7.25
C PRO A 42 -18.90 14.20 8.21
N GLN A 43 -18.70 13.20 9.06
CA GLN A 43 -17.62 13.14 10.04
C GLN A 43 -16.36 12.55 9.37
N THR A 44 -15.28 13.32 9.45
CA THR A 44 -14.01 13.18 8.72
C THR A 44 -13.15 11.99 9.15
N GLU A 45 -13.68 11.02 9.90
CA GLU A 45 -12.89 9.94 10.46
C GLU A 45 -12.93 8.70 9.57
N HIS A 46 -11.75 8.28 9.09
CA HIS A 46 -11.61 7.01 8.39
C HIS A 46 -11.96 5.86 9.33
N LEU A 47 -12.80 4.93 8.85
CA LEU A 47 -13.13 3.73 9.60
C LEU A 47 -11.89 2.84 9.74
N PHE A 48 -11.68 2.31 10.94
CA PHE A 48 -10.66 1.29 11.14
C PHE A 48 -10.99 0.04 10.35
N LEU A 49 -10.02 -0.43 9.56
CA LEU A 49 -10.14 -1.67 8.82
C LEU A 49 -10.27 -2.84 9.78
N SER A 50 -11.17 -3.76 9.43
CA SER A 50 -11.52 -4.96 10.19
C SER A 50 -11.58 -6.17 9.26
N ARG A 51 -11.80 -7.36 9.82
CA ARG A 51 -11.90 -8.61 9.04
C ARG A 51 -12.96 -8.59 7.94
N GLU A 52 -14.00 -7.78 8.08
CA GLU A 52 -15.08 -7.61 7.10
C GLU A 52 -14.58 -6.94 5.82
N HIS A 53 -13.63 -6.02 5.96
CA HIS A 53 -13.04 -5.24 4.87
C HIS A 53 -11.92 -6.00 4.13
N TYR A 54 -11.49 -7.17 4.63
CA TYR A 54 -10.34 -7.90 4.09
C TYR A 54 -10.48 -8.24 2.59
N GLY A 55 -11.67 -8.67 2.16
CA GLY A 55 -11.92 -9.02 0.76
C GLY A 55 -11.72 -7.82 -0.15
N GLN A 56 -12.42 -6.71 0.13
CA GLN A 56 -12.30 -5.45 -0.61
C GLN A 56 -10.86 -4.91 -0.62
N MET A 57 -10.17 -4.97 0.52
CA MET A 57 -8.78 -4.55 0.64
C MET A 57 -7.88 -5.37 -0.29
N VAL A 58 -8.00 -6.70 -0.29
CA VAL A 58 -7.21 -7.57 -1.16
C VAL A 58 -7.59 -7.33 -2.62
N ASP A 59 -8.87 -7.28 -2.95
CA ASP A 59 -9.36 -7.14 -4.33
C ASP A 59 -9.02 -5.79 -4.95
N SER A 60 -8.91 -4.73 -4.14
CA SER A 60 -8.48 -3.40 -4.61
C SER A 60 -7.13 -3.43 -5.33
N GLY A 61 -6.24 -4.35 -4.91
CA GLY A 61 -4.86 -4.46 -5.38
C GLY A 61 -3.93 -3.33 -4.94
N ALA A 62 -4.41 -2.40 -4.09
CA ALA A 62 -3.57 -1.35 -3.55
C ALA A 62 -2.43 -1.95 -2.70
N PRO A 63 -1.20 -1.44 -2.82
CA PRO A 63 -0.06 -1.97 -2.06
C PRO A 63 -0.11 -1.62 -0.57
N PHE A 64 -0.83 -0.56 -0.19
CA PHE A 64 -0.96 -0.11 1.19
C PHE A 64 -2.42 -0.04 1.61
N ALA A 65 -2.66 -0.08 2.92
CA ALA A 65 -3.99 0.10 3.50
C ALA A 65 -3.90 0.76 4.87
N ARG A 66 -4.93 1.52 5.27
CA ARG A 66 -5.03 2.17 6.59
C ARG A 66 -6.47 2.64 6.90
N PRO A 67 -6.78 3.03 8.15
CA PRO A 67 -6.05 2.75 9.39
C PRO A 67 -6.37 1.35 9.93
N PHE A 68 -5.42 0.77 10.68
CA PHE A 68 -5.60 -0.49 11.40
C PHE A 68 -5.64 -0.21 12.91
N ARG A 69 -6.44 -0.99 13.66
CA ARG A 69 -6.31 -1.00 15.12
C ARG A 69 -5.08 -1.80 15.51
N GLU A 70 -4.45 -1.40 16.61
CA GLU A 70 -3.39 -2.20 17.21
C GLU A 70 -3.94 -3.57 17.59
N ASN A 71 -3.19 -4.63 17.29
CA ASN A 71 -3.57 -6.02 17.55
C ASN A 71 -4.92 -6.43 16.91
N ASP A 72 -5.33 -5.77 15.81
CA ASP A 72 -6.55 -6.17 15.10
C ASP A 72 -6.40 -7.57 14.51
N PRO A 73 -7.37 -8.48 14.69
CA PRO A 73 -7.33 -9.83 14.14
C PRO A 73 -7.31 -9.89 12.59
N LEU A 74 -7.50 -8.76 11.89
CA LEU A 74 -7.22 -8.58 10.47
C LEU A 74 -5.73 -8.68 10.15
N LEU A 75 -4.86 -8.18 11.03
CA LEU A 75 -3.40 -8.21 10.83
C LEU A 75 -2.90 -9.66 10.73
N ASP A 76 -3.41 -10.56 11.57
CA ASP A 76 -3.11 -11.99 11.49
C ASP A 76 -3.53 -12.61 10.14
N LYS A 77 -4.66 -12.14 9.58
CA LYS A 77 -5.12 -12.57 8.26
C LYS A 77 -4.19 -12.07 7.15
N ILE A 78 -3.70 -10.85 7.24
CA ILE A 78 -2.71 -10.29 6.31
C ILE A 78 -1.42 -11.10 6.38
N ASP A 79 -0.94 -11.35 7.59
CA ASP A 79 0.29 -12.09 7.85
C ASP A 79 0.26 -13.51 7.29
N SER A 80 -0.84 -14.22 7.53
CA SER A 80 -1.00 -15.61 7.08
C SER A 80 -1.25 -15.73 5.58
N ASN A 81 -2.13 -14.90 5.01
CA ASN A 81 -2.60 -15.09 3.63
C ASN A 81 -1.80 -14.30 2.59
N ILE A 82 -1.38 -13.06 2.92
CA ILE A 82 -0.70 -12.16 1.99
C ILE A 82 0.81 -12.30 2.15
N LEU A 83 1.31 -12.10 3.37
CA LEU A 83 2.75 -12.12 3.68
C LEU A 83 3.29 -13.53 3.83
N LYS A 84 2.42 -14.50 4.12
CA LYS A 84 2.76 -15.92 4.33
C LYS A 84 3.87 -16.10 5.37
N ARG A 85 3.88 -15.24 6.38
CA ARG A 85 4.86 -15.30 7.48
C ARG A 85 4.34 -16.19 8.60
N TRP A 86 5.26 -16.84 9.30
CA TRP A 86 4.92 -17.49 10.56
C TRP A 86 4.74 -16.48 11.68
N SER A 87 4.07 -16.93 12.75
CA SER A 87 3.87 -16.10 13.94
C SER A 87 5.21 -15.57 14.45
N HIS A 88 5.29 -14.25 14.62
CA HIS A 88 6.51 -13.51 14.99
C HIS A 88 7.74 -13.71 14.07
N GLY A 89 7.57 -14.36 12.92
CA GLY A 89 8.63 -14.59 11.95
C GLY A 89 8.78 -13.46 10.94
N ALA A 90 9.96 -13.38 10.32
CA ALA A 90 10.20 -12.50 9.19
C ALA A 90 9.35 -12.92 7.98
N ILE A 91 9.05 -11.96 7.10
CA ILE A 91 8.33 -12.22 5.85
C ILE A 91 9.24 -13.04 4.92
N PRO A 92 8.77 -14.20 4.40
CA PRO A 92 9.56 -14.97 3.47
C PRO A 92 9.85 -14.24 2.17
N GLY A 93 11.12 -14.15 1.84
CA GLY A 93 11.62 -13.44 0.67
C GLY A 93 12.70 -14.22 -0.07
N ALA A 94 13.25 -13.61 -1.12
CA ALA A 94 14.33 -14.19 -1.91
C ALA A 94 15.62 -14.38 -1.08
N TRP A 95 15.77 -13.63 0.02
CA TRP A 95 16.85 -13.76 0.98
C TRP A 95 16.76 -15.02 1.86
N CYS A 96 15.67 -15.78 1.84
CA CYS A 96 15.51 -16.94 2.71
C CYS A 96 16.20 -18.15 2.07
N SER A 97 17.31 -18.60 2.66
CA SER A 97 18.17 -19.66 2.12
C SER A 97 17.96 -21.03 2.77
N GLY A 98 17.09 -21.11 3.78
CA GLY A 98 16.75 -22.35 4.46
C GLY A 98 16.05 -23.34 3.54
N ARG A 99 16.33 -24.63 3.74
CA ARG A 99 15.67 -25.70 2.96
C ARG A 99 14.17 -25.72 3.27
N LYS A 100 13.36 -25.53 2.25
CA LYS A 100 11.90 -25.66 2.34
C LYS A 100 11.52 -27.12 2.61
N ARG A 101 11.32 -27.48 3.88
CA ARG A 101 10.79 -28.77 4.34
C ARG A 101 9.41 -28.57 4.96
N TRP A 102 8.64 -29.65 5.07
CA TRP A 102 7.38 -29.61 5.82
C TRP A 102 7.69 -29.21 7.27
N PHE A 103 7.04 -28.17 7.78
CA PHE A 103 7.25 -27.59 9.12
C PHE A 103 8.63 -26.95 9.35
N SER A 104 9.32 -26.49 8.31
CA SER A 104 10.54 -25.70 8.47
C SER A 104 10.34 -24.30 7.90
N ASP A 105 10.72 -23.28 8.67
CA ASP A 105 10.77 -21.91 8.19
C ASP A 105 11.93 -21.77 7.18
N PRO A 106 11.65 -21.42 5.91
CA PRO A 106 12.72 -21.14 4.96
C PRO A 106 13.63 -19.98 5.40
N CYS A 107 13.16 -19.11 6.30
CA CYS A 107 13.87 -17.92 6.77
C CYS A 107 14.63 -18.12 8.08
N SER A 108 14.74 -19.36 8.58
CA SER A 108 15.68 -19.69 9.66
C SER A 108 17.15 -19.53 9.26
N GLN A 109 17.44 -19.51 7.95
CA GLN A 109 18.75 -19.19 7.39
C GLN A 109 18.61 -18.03 6.41
N TRP A 110 19.55 -17.10 6.52
CA TRP A 110 19.56 -15.86 5.74
C TRP A 110 20.66 -15.98 4.67
N GLY A 111 20.29 -15.72 3.43
CA GLY A 111 21.19 -15.60 2.30
C GLY A 111 21.54 -14.15 2.03
N ASP A 112 21.77 -13.82 0.76
CA ASP A 112 21.98 -12.43 0.34
C ASP A 112 20.68 -11.62 0.54
N VAL A 113 20.77 -10.52 1.30
CA VAL A 113 19.63 -9.63 1.57
C VAL A 113 19.36 -8.64 0.43
N ASN A 114 20.31 -8.48 -0.49
CA ASN A 114 20.19 -7.56 -1.62
C ASN A 114 19.50 -8.20 -2.83
N ILE A 115 19.22 -9.50 -2.78
CA ILE A 115 18.55 -10.19 -3.87
C ILE A 115 17.08 -9.76 -3.97
N VAL A 116 16.72 -9.21 -5.13
CA VAL A 116 15.35 -8.81 -5.45
C VAL A 116 14.78 -9.80 -6.46
N ARG A 117 13.72 -10.52 -6.07
CA ARG A 117 12.99 -11.42 -6.97
C ARG A 117 11.49 -11.12 -6.91
N PRO A 118 10.82 -10.89 -8.06
CA PRO A 118 9.40 -10.63 -8.08
C PRO A 118 8.62 -11.87 -7.63
N GLY A 119 7.75 -11.69 -6.64
CA GLY A 119 6.78 -12.68 -6.18
C GLY A 119 5.37 -12.41 -6.71
N PRO A 120 4.37 -13.21 -6.30
CA PRO A 120 2.97 -13.00 -6.71
C PRO A 120 2.44 -11.60 -6.39
N GLN A 121 2.81 -11.03 -5.23
CA GLN A 121 2.39 -9.67 -4.86
C GLN A 121 3.06 -8.60 -5.74
N ALA A 122 4.28 -8.84 -6.23
CA ALA A 122 4.94 -7.93 -7.16
C ALA A 122 4.22 -7.91 -8.52
N ALA A 123 3.73 -9.05 -9.00
CA ALA A 123 2.90 -9.11 -10.20
C ALA A 123 1.57 -8.35 -10.02
N LYS A 124 0.95 -8.46 -8.84
CA LYS A 124 -0.27 -7.72 -8.51
C LYS A 124 -0.04 -6.21 -8.46
N LEU A 125 1.07 -5.76 -7.87
CA LEU A 125 1.48 -4.36 -7.87
C LEU A 125 1.69 -3.83 -9.30
N HIS A 126 2.36 -4.62 -10.14
CA HIS A 126 2.56 -4.25 -11.55
C HIS A 126 1.22 -4.04 -12.28
N GLN A 127 0.26 -4.95 -12.09
CA GLN A 127 -1.09 -4.81 -12.65
C GLN A 127 -1.80 -3.56 -12.12
N TYR A 128 -1.72 -3.29 -10.81
CA TYR A 128 -2.30 -2.10 -10.19
C TYR A 128 -1.74 -0.81 -10.81
N ILE A 129 -0.42 -0.68 -10.89
CA ILE A 129 0.26 0.48 -11.47
C ILE A 129 -0.17 0.68 -12.92
N ASN A 130 -0.17 -0.39 -13.73
CA ASN A 130 -0.58 -0.29 -15.14
C ASN A 130 -2.03 0.21 -15.25
N ARG A 131 -2.97 -0.33 -14.47
CA ARG A 131 -4.36 0.14 -14.46
C ARG A 131 -4.45 1.62 -14.11
N THR A 132 -3.75 2.05 -13.07
CA THR A 132 -3.74 3.47 -12.65
C THR A 132 -3.18 4.38 -13.75
N LEU A 133 -2.15 3.95 -14.47
CA LEU A 133 -1.60 4.74 -15.58
C LEU A 133 -2.57 4.82 -16.77
N GLU A 134 -3.32 3.76 -17.08
CA GLU A 134 -4.35 3.80 -18.12
C GLU A 134 -5.55 4.71 -17.73
N GLU A 135 -5.94 4.71 -16.46
CA GLU A 135 -6.95 5.64 -15.93
C GLU A 135 -6.51 7.10 -16.08
N VAL A 136 -5.24 7.40 -15.83
CA VAL A 136 -4.67 8.75 -16.04
C VAL A 136 -4.66 9.14 -17.52
N LYS A 137 -4.34 8.22 -18.43
CA LYS A 137 -4.38 8.51 -19.88
C LYS A 137 -5.79 8.82 -20.38
N SER A 138 -6.80 8.19 -19.78
CA SER A 138 -8.21 8.37 -20.15
C SER A 138 -8.85 9.62 -19.53
N HIS A 139 -8.36 10.08 -18.38
CA HIS A 139 -8.86 11.27 -17.68
C HIS A 139 -7.93 12.47 -17.90
N SER A 140 -8.43 13.51 -18.56
CA SER A 140 -7.69 14.75 -18.79
C SER A 140 -7.39 15.48 -17.47
N ASN A 141 -6.10 15.49 -17.11
CA ASN A 141 -5.41 16.34 -16.13
C ASN A 141 -5.83 16.18 -14.65
N SER A 142 -5.00 15.53 -13.83
CA SER A 142 -5.17 15.48 -12.37
C SER A 142 -4.96 16.83 -11.68
N CYS A 143 -4.27 17.76 -12.34
CA CYS A 143 -3.98 19.11 -11.86
C CYS A 143 -4.71 20.13 -12.75
N ARG A 144 -5.95 20.43 -12.39
CA ARG A 144 -6.81 21.37 -13.12
C ARG A 144 -6.60 22.80 -12.65
#